data_AF-A0A8T4DUJ3-F1
#
_entry.id   AF-A0A8T4DUJ3-F1
#
_cell.length_a   1.000
_cell.length_b   1.000
_cell.length_c   1.000
_cell.angle_alpha   90.00
_cell.angle_beta   90.00
_cell.angle_gamma   90.00
#
_symmetry.space_group_name_H-M   'P 1'
#
loop_
_entity.id
_entity.type
_entity.pdbx_description
1 polymer ?
#
loop_
_entity_poly.entity_id
_entity_poly.type
_entity_poly.pdbx_seq_one_letter_code
_entity_poly.pdbx_strand_id
1 'polypeptide(L)'
;MKNIQIFENYAQEYDAWFDDNKYAYASEIQAVKKLIPKNGTGVEIGVGTGRFAVPLGIKIGVEPAKAMADRAQKHGVKVYDAKAEKLPFDDDSFDFVLMVTTICFLQKPQRAFEETKRILKSKGHIIIGMIDKNSSIGKSYESKKKKSKFYRYAHFYSVDQIIEQLRELKYHNIKTCQTLFTNPKTLIDIEPMKEGYGEGGFVVISAQKEASFPDKMMLDMPIYKQTTPITCGPASLLMVLKFFKPKTKLSREEEIMLWRESTLGMSPGTCRFGLATAAVKRGLKVSVSSDRPGIAYECAAVSGLRTTEKAMLQVLFQDMKHKAIQKEIIEKNEDVTVDLLKSHLAQCHIPIVLINAKLISNDNEPHWVVMTGYDTDFIFINDPLAEEGNVRKKVPVKKFQKWLGYKGGKCVLFVHNPCNQQIKQSQKLKGKKF
;
A
#
# COMPACT_ATOMS: atom_id res chain seq x y z
N MET A 1 -36.97 -6.91 1.08
CA MET A 1 -36.71 -6.67 -0.37
C MET A 1 -36.94 -7.98 -1.11
N LYS A 2 -37.43 -7.95 -2.36
CA LYS A 2 -37.83 -9.17 -3.09
C LYS A 2 -36.66 -10.14 -3.36
N ASN A 3 -35.42 -9.66 -3.43
CA ASN A 3 -34.20 -10.47 -3.55
C ASN A 3 -33.89 -11.28 -2.28
N ILE A 4 -33.92 -10.65 -1.09
CA ILE A 4 -33.66 -11.32 0.19
C ILE A 4 -34.72 -12.40 0.48
N GLN A 5 -35.99 -12.10 0.21
CA GLN A 5 -37.10 -13.04 0.50
C GLN A 5 -36.97 -14.37 -0.26
N ILE A 6 -36.35 -14.38 -1.45
CA ILE A 6 -36.13 -15.63 -2.18
C ILE A 6 -35.18 -16.54 -1.41
N PHE A 7 -34.06 -16.00 -0.92
CA PHE A 7 -33.10 -16.78 -0.15
C PHE A 7 -33.67 -17.18 1.22
N GLU A 8 -34.49 -16.33 1.82
CA GLU A 8 -35.24 -16.66 3.04
C GLU A 8 -36.15 -17.88 2.84
N ASN A 9 -36.94 -17.90 1.75
CA ASN A 9 -37.94 -18.93 1.51
C ASN A 9 -37.36 -20.23 0.93
N TYR A 10 -36.22 -20.17 0.25
CA TYR A 10 -35.68 -21.28 -0.56
C TYR A 10 -34.25 -21.67 -0.16
N ALA A 11 -33.82 -21.40 1.08
CA ALA A 11 -32.47 -21.72 1.57
C ALA A 11 -32.06 -23.20 1.39
N GLN A 12 -33.01 -24.13 1.56
CA GLN A 12 -32.74 -25.56 1.36
C GLN A 12 -32.54 -25.93 -0.11
N GLU A 13 -33.33 -25.34 -1.02
CA GLU A 13 -33.19 -25.56 -2.47
C GLU A 13 -31.88 -24.92 -2.99
N TYR A 14 -31.47 -23.79 -2.40
CA TYR A 14 -30.16 -23.20 -2.64
C TYR A 14 -29.04 -24.16 -2.25
N ASP A 15 -29.10 -24.74 -1.05
CA ASP A 15 -28.10 -25.71 -0.59
C ASP A 15 -28.04 -26.96 -1.48
N ALA A 16 -29.20 -27.48 -1.91
CA ALA A 16 -29.27 -28.67 -2.76
C ALA A 16 -28.53 -28.49 -4.10
N TRP A 17 -28.47 -27.27 -4.65
CA TRP A 17 -27.70 -27.01 -5.87
C TRP A 17 -26.21 -27.37 -5.70
N PHE A 18 -25.61 -27.09 -4.55
CA PHE A 18 -24.19 -27.40 -4.30
C PHE A 18 -23.95 -28.90 -4.18
N ASP A 19 -24.93 -29.63 -3.64
CA ASP A 19 -24.84 -31.08 -3.49
C ASP A 19 -25.02 -31.78 -4.85
N ASP A 20 -25.98 -31.33 -5.66
CA ASP A 20 -26.24 -31.82 -7.02
C ASP A 20 -25.11 -31.46 -8.01
N ASN A 21 -24.42 -30.34 -7.80
CA ASN A 21 -23.36 -29.83 -8.67
C ASN A 21 -21.99 -29.86 -7.96
N LYS A 22 -21.74 -30.91 -7.17
CA LYS A 22 -20.55 -31.05 -6.30
C LYS A 22 -19.20 -30.76 -6.98
N TYR A 23 -19.04 -31.15 -8.25
CA TYR A 23 -17.80 -30.94 -8.99
C TYR A 23 -17.62 -29.46 -9.36
N ALA A 24 -18.69 -28.79 -9.79
CA ALA A 24 -18.65 -27.38 -10.10
C ALA A 24 -18.36 -26.56 -8.84
N TYR A 25 -19.05 -26.89 -7.74
CA TYR A 25 -18.80 -26.27 -6.44
C TYR A 25 -17.35 -26.48 -5.95
N ALA A 26 -16.81 -27.69 -6.09
CA ALA A 26 -15.42 -27.96 -5.72
C ALA A 26 -14.42 -27.16 -6.59
N SER A 27 -14.69 -26.99 -7.89
CA SER A 27 -13.90 -26.13 -8.78
C SER A 27 -13.93 -24.66 -8.33
N GLU A 28 -15.11 -24.14 -8.00
CA GLU A 28 -15.28 -22.77 -7.48
C GLU A 28 -14.49 -22.57 -6.18
N ILE A 29 -14.56 -23.53 -5.24
CA ILE A 29 -13.79 -23.50 -4.00
C ILE A 29 -12.28 -23.47 -4.27
N GLN A 30 -11.78 -24.28 -5.20
CA GLN A 30 -10.35 -24.29 -5.55
C GLN A 30 -9.89 -22.96 -6.15
N ALA A 31 -10.71 -22.38 -7.04
CA ALA A 31 -10.42 -21.08 -7.65
C ALA A 31 -10.38 -19.96 -6.58
N VAL A 32 -11.37 -19.92 -5.67
CA VAL A 32 -11.40 -18.94 -4.58
C VAL A 32 -10.20 -19.11 -3.65
N LYS A 33 -9.92 -20.34 -3.23
CA LYS A 33 -8.82 -20.67 -2.31
C LYS A 33 -7.45 -20.26 -2.85
N LYS A 34 -7.24 -20.28 -4.18
CA LYS A 34 -6.00 -19.83 -4.82
C LYS A 34 -5.67 -18.37 -4.52
N LEU A 35 -6.69 -17.51 -4.46
CA LEU A 35 -6.52 -16.05 -4.38
C LEU A 35 -6.77 -15.47 -2.98
N ILE A 36 -7.24 -16.30 -2.03
CA ILE A 36 -7.31 -15.92 -0.62
C ILE A 36 -5.89 -15.84 -0.02
N PRO A 37 -5.56 -14.78 0.75
CA PRO A 37 -4.31 -14.71 1.49
C PRO A 37 -4.13 -15.90 2.43
N LYS A 38 -2.93 -16.49 2.48
CA LYS A 38 -2.64 -17.68 3.32
C LYS A 38 -2.87 -17.46 4.82
N ASN A 39 -2.73 -16.21 5.28
CA ASN A 39 -2.85 -15.82 6.68
C ASN A 39 -3.72 -14.56 6.76
N GLY A 40 -4.32 -14.33 7.94
CA GLY A 40 -5.08 -13.12 8.24
C GLY A 40 -6.53 -13.43 8.61
N THR A 41 -7.22 -12.42 9.13
CA THR A 41 -8.62 -12.49 9.51
C THR A 41 -9.49 -12.09 8.32
N GLY A 42 -10.34 -13.01 7.86
CA GLY A 42 -11.27 -12.78 6.76
C GLY A 42 -12.72 -12.66 7.20
N VAL A 43 -13.52 -11.97 6.40
CA VAL A 43 -15.00 -11.98 6.49
C VAL A 43 -15.61 -12.28 5.13
N GLU A 44 -16.65 -13.09 5.10
CA GLU A 44 -17.48 -13.28 3.91
C GLU A 44 -18.73 -12.38 3.96
N ILE A 45 -18.93 -11.54 2.95
CA ILE A 45 -20.11 -10.70 2.81
C ILE A 45 -21.07 -11.39 1.84
N GLY A 46 -22.32 -11.60 2.30
CA GLY A 46 -23.26 -12.51 1.64
C GLY A 46 -22.91 -13.97 1.92
N VAL A 47 -22.62 -14.29 3.18
CA VAL A 47 -22.14 -15.63 3.57
C VAL A 47 -23.17 -16.75 3.32
N GLY A 48 -24.45 -16.40 3.12
CA GLY A 48 -25.50 -17.35 2.81
C GLY A 48 -25.58 -18.44 3.88
N THR A 49 -25.57 -19.70 3.43
CA THR A 49 -25.59 -20.89 4.30
C THR A 49 -24.20 -21.36 4.75
N GLY A 50 -23.14 -20.59 4.42
CA GLY A 50 -21.75 -20.88 4.79
C GLY A 50 -21.02 -21.82 3.83
N ARG A 51 -21.56 -22.06 2.63
CA ARG A 51 -20.97 -22.97 1.63
C ARG A 51 -19.55 -22.57 1.22
N PHE A 52 -19.18 -21.30 1.24
CA PHE A 52 -17.80 -20.89 0.96
C PHE A 52 -16.99 -20.67 2.25
N ALA A 53 -17.53 -19.95 3.24
CA ALA A 53 -16.84 -19.68 4.49
C ALA A 53 -16.27 -20.93 5.18
N VAL A 54 -17.07 -21.99 5.32
CA VAL A 54 -16.72 -23.19 6.10
C VAL A 54 -15.49 -23.92 5.51
N PRO A 55 -15.49 -24.38 4.25
CA PRO A 55 -14.33 -25.07 3.66
C PRO A 55 -13.11 -24.17 3.48
N LEU A 56 -13.28 -22.85 3.43
CA LEU A 56 -12.20 -21.87 3.33
C LEU A 56 -11.66 -21.44 4.71
N GLY A 57 -12.25 -21.92 5.81
CA GLY A 57 -11.82 -21.61 7.18
C GLY A 57 -12.19 -20.19 7.65
N ILE A 58 -13.08 -19.48 6.94
CA ILE A 58 -13.55 -18.15 7.32
C ILE A 58 -14.58 -18.30 8.43
N LYS A 59 -14.37 -17.58 9.54
CA LYS A 59 -15.19 -17.71 10.76
C LYS A 59 -16.22 -16.61 10.95
N ILE A 60 -16.16 -15.55 10.15
CA ILE A 60 -17.02 -14.37 10.27
C ILE A 60 -17.74 -14.15 8.94
N GLY A 61 -19.05 -13.92 9.00
CA GLY A 61 -19.88 -13.67 7.84
C GLY A 61 -20.92 -12.57 8.07
N VAL A 62 -21.42 -11.99 6.98
CA VAL A 62 -22.54 -11.03 6.96
C VAL A 62 -23.62 -11.59 6.05
N GLU A 63 -24.86 -11.70 6.56
CA GLU A 63 -26.00 -12.22 5.79
C GLU A 63 -27.31 -11.60 6.30
N PRO A 64 -28.08 -10.91 5.43
CA PRO A 64 -29.38 -10.34 5.82
C PRO A 64 -30.58 -11.31 5.75
N ALA A 65 -30.47 -12.47 5.10
CA ALA A 65 -31.52 -13.50 5.12
C ALA A 65 -31.34 -14.42 6.33
N LYS A 66 -32.28 -14.34 7.28
CA LYS A 66 -32.22 -15.10 8.54
C LYS A 66 -32.15 -16.60 8.33
N ALA A 67 -32.95 -17.17 7.41
CA ALA A 67 -32.93 -18.61 7.15
C ALA A 67 -31.57 -19.11 6.65
N MET A 68 -30.85 -18.28 5.89
CA MET A 68 -29.50 -18.57 5.41
C MET A 68 -28.48 -18.42 6.55
N ALA A 69 -28.54 -17.30 7.28
CA ALA A 69 -27.69 -17.00 8.43
C ALA A 69 -27.76 -18.10 9.50
N ASP A 70 -28.96 -18.57 9.85
CA ASP A 70 -29.19 -19.62 10.84
C ASP A 70 -28.52 -20.95 10.42
N ARG A 71 -28.44 -21.25 9.11
CA ARG A 71 -27.71 -22.41 8.58
C ARG A 71 -26.20 -22.23 8.69
N ALA A 72 -25.67 -21.08 8.29
CA ALA A 72 -24.25 -20.78 8.42
C ALA A 72 -23.77 -20.83 9.90
N GLN A 73 -24.59 -20.32 10.82
CA GLN A 73 -24.31 -20.40 12.26
C GLN A 73 -24.23 -21.83 12.78
N LYS A 74 -25.12 -22.73 12.33
CA LYS A 74 -25.04 -24.17 12.65
C LYS A 74 -23.74 -24.82 12.15
N HIS A 75 -23.14 -24.28 11.10
CA HIS A 75 -21.84 -24.73 10.59
C HIS A 75 -20.63 -24.00 11.22
N GLY A 76 -20.85 -23.23 12.30
CA GLY A 76 -19.78 -22.60 13.07
C GLY A 76 -19.29 -21.25 12.54
N VAL A 77 -20.08 -20.59 11.68
CA VAL A 77 -19.80 -19.21 11.23
C VAL A 77 -20.47 -18.21 12.17
N LYS A 78 -19.73 -17.21 12.65
CA LYS A 78 -20.33 -16.06 13.35
C LYS A 78 -20.94 -15.12 12.32
N VAL A 79 -22.27 -15.06 12.27
CA VAL A 79 -23.00 -14.26 11.28
C VAL A 79 -23.54 -12.97 11.88
N TYR A 80 -23.29 -11.86 11.19
CA TYR A 80 -23.84 -10.54 11.49
C TYR A 80 -24.99 -10.22 10.52
N ASP A 81 -26.15 -9.85 11.07
CA ASP A 81 -27.29 -9.37 10.27
C ASP A 81 -27.02 -7.93 9.81
N ALA A 82 -26.57 -7.80 8.57
CA ALA A 82 -26.36 -6.53 7.90
C ALA A 82 -26.34 -6.70 6.38
N LYS A 83 -26.34 -5.58 5.66
CA LYS A 83 -26.18 -5.55 4.21
C LYS A 83 -24.78 -5.09 3.84
N ALA A 84 -24.32 -5.49 2.66
CA ALA A 84 -22.99 -5.12 2.17
C ALA A 84 -22.79 -3.59 2.09
N GLU A 85 -23.87 -2.83 1.87
CA GLU A 85 -23.85 -1.37 1.78
C GLU A 85 -23.70 -0.64 3.13
N LYS A 86 -23.76 -1.36 4.26
CA LYS A 86 -23.55 -0.81 5.62
C LYS A 86 -23.09 -1.93 6.56
N LEU A 87 -21.78 -2.10 6.69
CA LEU A 87 -21.18 -3.20 7.42
C LEU A 87 -21.00 -2.85 8.92
N PRO A 88 -21.30 -3.78 9.85
CA PRO A 88 -21.27 -3.53 11.30
C PRO A 88 -19.86 -3.75 11.89
N PHE A 89 -18.85 -3.23 11.21
CA PHE A 89 -17.45 -3.38 11.60
C PHE A 89 -16.74 -2.04 11.58
N ASP A 90 -15.72 -1.91 12.43
CA ASP A 90 -14.82 -0.75 12.44
C ASP A 90 -13.91 -0.75 11.21
N ASP A 91 -13.33 0.40 10.93
CA ASP A 91 -12.34 0.59 9.87
C ASP A 91 -11.12 -0.32 10.11
N ASP A 92 -10.48 -0.77 9.02
CA ASP A 92 -9.24 -1.57 9.08
C ASP A 92 -9.32 -2.82 9.98
N SER A 93 -10.47 -3.51 10.00
CA SER A 93 -10.71 -4.69 10.83
C SER A 93 -10.22 -6.01 10.21
N PHE A 94 -10.23 -6.14 8.88
CA PHE A 94 -10.01 -7.42 8.18
C PHE A 94 -8.82 -7.39 7.24
N ASP A 95 -8.09 -8.50 7.16
CA ASP A 95 -6.99 -8.68 6.21
C ASP A 95 -7.51 -9.03 4.81
N PHE A 96 -8.69 -9.66 4.73
CA PHE A 96 -9.39 -9.86 3.47
C PHE A 96 -10.92 -9.91 3.61
N VAL A 97 -11.61 -9.65 2.51
CA VAL A 97 -13.06 -9.74 2.38
C VAL A 97 -13.38 -10.65 1.19
N LEU A 98 -14.29 -11.60 1.39
CA LEU A 98 -14.79 -12.50 0.34
C LEU A 98 -16.23 -12.14 -0.03
N MET A 99 -16.54 -12.11 -1.32
CA MET A 99 -17.89 -12.06 -1.86
C MET A 99 -18.04 -13.11 -2.97
N VAL A 100 -18.80 -14.18 -2.75
CA VAL A 100 -19.06 -15.18 -3.80
C VAL A 100 -20.50 -15.11 -4.25
N THR A 101 -20.73 -14.86 -5.55
CA THR A 101 -22.05 -14.71 -6.18
C THR A 101 -22.99 -13.75 -5.44
N THR A 102 -22.43 -12.80 -4.70
CA THR A 102 -23.16 -11.82 -3.88
C THR A 102 -23.41 -10.52 -4.64
N ILE A 103 -22.43 -10.06 -5.42
CA ILE A 103 -22.46 -8.77 -6.11
C ILE A 103 -23.69 -8.58 -7.01
N CYS A 104 -24.20 -9.69 -7.59
CA CYS A 104 -25.35 -9.67 -8.49
C CYS A 104 -26.68 -9.41 -7.77
N PHE A 105 -26.72 -9.44 -6.43
CA PHE A 105 -27.91 -9.19 -5.63
C PHE A 105 -27.86 -7.87 -4.85
N LEU A 106 -26.75 -7.13 -4.94
CA LEU A 106 -26.58 -5.85 -4.26
C LEU A 106 -27.47 -4.77 -4.87
N GLN A 107 -27.92 -3.84 -4.04
CA GLN A 107 -28.71 -2.70 -4.51
C GLN A 107 -27.82 -1.55 -4.96
N LYS A 108 -26.74 -1.31 -4.21
CA LYS A 108 -25.75 -0.26 -4.53
C LYS A 108 -24.35 -0.87 -4.49
N PRO A 109 -23.90 -1.56 -5.56
CA PRO A 109 -22.59 -2.21 -5.62
C PRO A 109 -21.44 -1.26 -5.24
N GLN A 110 -21.47 -0.02 -5.75
CA GLN A 110 -20.46 0.98 -5.41
C GLN A 110 -20.35 1.23 -3.91
N ARG A 111 -21.48 1.36 -3.22
CA ARG A 111 -21.50 1.57 -1.77
C ARG A 111 -20.98 0.35 -1.01
N ALA A 112 -21.27 -0.85 -1.49
CA ALA A 112 -20.74 -2.07 -0.90
C ALA A 112 -19.22 -2.19 -1.07
N PHE A 113 -18.67 -1.77 -2.21
CA PHE A 113 -17.22 -1.73 -2.43
C PHE A 113 -16.54 -0.65 -1.59
N GLU A 114 -17.17 0.50 -1.37
CA GLU A 114 -16.71 1.52 -0.40
C GLU A 114 -16.66 0.98 1.04
N GLU A 115 -17.74 0.35 1.51
CA GLU A 115 -17.79 -0.27 2.84
C GLU A 115 -16.75 -1.39 2.98
N THR A 116 -16.57 -2.20 1.94
CA THR A 116 -15.51 -3.22 1.90
C THR A 116 -14.13 -2.59 2.01
N LYS A 117 -13.87 -1.50 1.28
CA LYS A 117 -12.60 -0.77 1.38
C LYS A 117 -12.38 -0.19 2.77
N ARG A 118 -13.44 0.30 3.42
CA ARG A 118 -13.39 0.85 4.78
C ARG A 118 -12.94 -0.20 5.80
N ILE A 119 -13.55 -1.39 5.77
CA ILE A 119 -13.27 -2.45 6.76
C ILE A 119 -11.97 -3.24 6.48
N LEU A 120 -11.43 -3.17 5.26
CA LEU A 120 -10.15 -3.78 4.91
C LEU A 120 -8.99 -3.01 5.51
N LYS A 121 -8.03 -3.69 6.14
CA LYS A 121 -6.75 -3.12 6.56
C LYS A 121 -5.96 -2.57 5.37
N SER A 122 -5.00 -1.70 5.66
CA SER A 122 -3.91 -1.34 4.74
C SER A 122 -3.34 -2.58 4.03
N LYS A 123 -3.30 -2.58 2.70
CA LYS A 123 -2.87 -3.73 1.88
C LYS A 123 -3.75 -5.00 1.98
N GLY A 124 -4.93 -4.90 2.58
CA GLY A 124 -5.92 -5.98 2.62
C GLY A 124 -6.53 -6.26 1.25
N HIS A 125 -7.14 -7.43 1.08
CA HIS A 125 -7.64 -7.88 -0.22
C HIS A 125 -9.16 -8.01 -0.26
N ILE A 126 -9.79 -7.53 -1.32
CA ILE A 126 -11.13 -7.96 -1.70
C ILE A 126 -11.01 -9.13 -2.68
N ILE A 127 -11.74 -10.22 -2.44
CA ILE A 127 -11.85 -11.38 -3.31
C ILE A 127 -13.31 -11.53 -3.74
N ILE A 128 -13.56 -11.55 -5.05
CA ILE A 128 -14.90 -11.64 -5.63
C ILE A 128 -14.95 -12.88 -6.51
N GLY A 129 -15.79 -13.85 -6.16
CA GLY A 129 -16.17 -14.95 -7.04
C GLY A 129 -17.49 -14.63 -7.74
N MET A 130 -17.52 -14.69 -9.07
CA MET A 130 -18.70 -14.31 -9.85
C MET A 130 -18.88 -15.14 -11.12
N ILE A 131 -20.12 -15.24 -11.58
CA ILE A 131 -20.42 -15.75 -12.92
C ILE A 131 -20.24 -14.61 -13.91
N ASP A 132 -19.29 -14.73 -14.83
CA ASP A 132 -19.02 -13.70 -15.84
C ASP A 132 -20.20 -13.63 -16.82
N LYS A 133 -20.84 -12.46 -16.93
CA LYS A 133 -21.90 -12.19 -17.89
C LYS A 133 -21.51 -12.57 -19.33
N ASN A 134 -20.24 -12.39 -19.69
CA ASN A 134 -19.77 -12.62 -21.06
C ASN A 134 -19.49 -14.09 -21.38
N SER A 135 -19.41 -14.96 -20.36
CA SER A 135 -19.23 -16.40 -20.52
C SER A 135 -20.48 -17.08 -21.11
N SER A 136 -20.31 -18.30 -21.63
CA SER A 136 -21.41 -19.14 -22.13
C SER A 136 -22.47 -19.41 -21.04
N ILE A 137 -22.01 -19.68 -19.81
CA ILE A 137 -22.86 -19.93 -18.63
C ILE A 137 -23.60 -18.65 -18.24
N GLY A 138 -22.92 -17.51 -18.14
CA GLY A 138 -23.51 -16.22 -17.81
C GLY A 138 -24.60 -15.81 -18.79
N LYS A 139 -24.34 -15.88 -20.10
CA LYS A 139 -25.33 -15.60 -21.15
C LYS A 139 -26.56 -16.52 -21.06
N SER A 140 -26.35 -17.81 -20.77
CA SER A 140 -27.44 -18.79 -20.59
C SER A 140 -28.29 -18.46 -19.35
N TYR A 141 -27.67 -18.06 -18.24
CA TYR A 141 -28.40 -17.72 -17.02
C TYR A 141 -29.14 -16.39 -17.14
N GLU A 142 -28.52 -15.37 -17.74
CA GLU A 142 -29.13 -14.06 -17.96
C GLU A 142 -30.37 -14.15 -18.87
N SER A 143 -30.27 -14.88 -19.98
CA SER A 143 -31.41 -15.09 -20.91
C SER A 143 -32.59 -15.81 -20.25
N LYS A 144 -32.33 -16.71 -19.29
CA LYS A 144 -33.34 -17.48 -18.56
C LYS A 144 -33.79 -16.82 -17.26
N LYS A 145 -33.22 -15.67 -16.88
CA LYS A 145 -33.36 -15.12 -15.52
C LYS A 145 -34.80 -14.87 -15.09
N LYS A 146 -35.69 -14.44 -16.01
CA LYS A 146 -37.13 -14.21 -15.72
C LYS A 146 -37.83 -15.47 -15.20
N LYS A 147 -37.41 -16.65 -15.69
CA LYS A 147 -37.94 -17.97 -15.30
C LYS A 147 -37.20 -18.58 -14.11
N SER A 148 -35.99 -18.12 -13.79
CA SER A 148 -35.22 -18.58 -12.63
C SER A 148 -35.83 -18.07 -11.34
N LYS A 149 -35.87 -18.91 -10.30
CA LYS A 149 -36.24 -18.49 -8.94
C LYS A 149 -35.21 -17.50 -8.38
N PHE A 150 -33.93 -17.89 -8.39
CA PHE A 150 -32.84 -17.13 -7.78
C PHE A 150 -32.37 -15.95 -8.65
N TYR A 151 -32.25 -16.11 -9.97
CA TYR A 151 -31.68 -15.07 -10.83
C TYR A 151 -32.70 -14.01 -11.30
N ARG A 152 -33.98 -14.12 -10.96
CA ARG A 152 -35.03 -13.18 -11.40
C ARG A 152 -34.68 -11.72 -11.14
N TYR A 153 -34.08 -11.44 -9.99
CA TYR A 153 -33.68 -10.10 -9.57
C TYR A 153 -32.16 -9.87 -9.61
N ALA A 154 -31.40 -10.82 -10.18
CA ALA A 154 -29.96 -10.68 -10.29
C ALA A 154 -29.56 -9.70 -11.41
N HIS A 155 -28.50 -8.95 -11.16
CA HIS A 155 -27.78 -8.14 -12.14
C HIS A 155 -26.50 -8.89 -12.52
N PHE A 156 -26.37 -9.24 -13.80
CA PHE A 156 -25.18 -9.88 -14.33
C PHE A 156 -24.16 -8.81 -14.70
N TYR A 157 -22.93 -8.97 -14.24
CA TYR A 157 -21.81 -8.09 -14.51
C TYR A 157 -20.76 -8.83 -15.33
N SER A 158 -20.10 -8.14 -16.25
CA SER A 158 -18.86 -8.67 -16.81
C SER A 158 -17.71 -8.44 -15.84
N VAL A 159 -16.65 -9.23 -15.98
CA VAL A 159 -15.42 -9.06 -15.19
C VAL A 159 -14.82 -7.67 -15.39
N ASP A 160 -14.83 -7.15 -16.63
CA ASP A 160 -14.32 -5.81 -16.95
C ASP A 160 -15.04 -4.72 -16.14
N GLN A 161 -16.37 -4.79 -16.02
CA GLN A 161 -17.17 -3.83 -15.26
C GLN A 161 -16.81 -3.81 -13.77
N ILE A 162 -16.46 -4.96 -13.20
CA ILE A 162 -16.06 -5.07 -11.80
C ILE A 162 -14.62 -4.58 -11.61
N ILE A 163 -13.71 -4.92 -12.52
CA ILE A 163 -12.33 -4.44 -12.50
C ILE A 163 -12.29 -2.90 -12.61
N GLU A 164 -13.13 -2.30 -13.47
CA GLU A 164 -13.23 -0.85 -13.61
C GLU A 164 -13.68 -0.18 -12.31
N GLN A 165 -14.77 -0.63 -11.68
CA GLN A 165 -15.24 -0.13 -10.39
C GLN A 165 -14.17 -0.26 -9.28
N LEU A 166 -13.44 -1.38 -9.24
CA LEU A 166 -12.35 -1.57 -8.29
C LEU A 166 -11.20 -0.57 -8.53
N ARG A 167 -10.86 -0.28 -9.79
CA ARG A 167 -9.83 0.71 -10.14
C ARG A 167 -10.25 2.13 -9.78
N GLU A 168 -11.51 2.50 -10.02
CA GLU A 168 -12.06 3.81 -9.61
C GLU A 168 -11.93 4.02 -8.09
N LEU A 169 -12.13 2.94 -7.32
CA LEU A 169 -11.93 2.93 -5.87
C LEU A 169 -10.46 2.74 -5.45
N LYS A 170 -9.50 2.89 -6.37
CA LYS A 170 -8.05 2.76 -6.11
C LYS A 170 -7.65 1.42 -5.47
N TYR A 171 -8.29 0.33 -5.89
CA TYR A 171 -7.71 -0.99 -5.68
C TYR A 171 -6.60 -1.24 -6.73
N HIS A 172 -5.56 -1.95 -6.31
CA HIS A 172 -4.38 -2.23 -7.11
C HIS A 172 -4.08 -3.74 -7.14
N ASN A 173 -3.03 -4.14 -7.85
CA ASN A 173 -2.55 -5.54 -7.90
C ASN A 173 -3.65 -6.55 -8.22
N ILE A 174 -4.51 -6.21 -9.19
CA ILE A 174 -5.66 -7.03 -9.58
C ILE A 174 -5.16 -8.33 -10.22
N LYS A 175 -5.60 -9.46 -9.67
CA LYS A 175 -5.36 -10.82 -10.18
C LYS A 175 -6.69 -11.48 -10.49
N THR A 176 -6.69 -12.36 -11.49
CA THR A 176 -7.90 -13.10 -11.87
C THR A 176 -7.56 -14.55 -12.19
N CYS A 177 -8.46 -15.45 -11.84
CA CYS A 177 -8.46 -16.82 -12.34
C CYS A 177 -9.88 -17.27 -12.65
N GLN A 178 -10.03 -18.32 -13.46
CA GLN A 178 -11.30 -18.79 -13.99
C GLN A 178 -11.39 -20.32 -14.01
N THR A 179 -12.61 -20.84 -13.93
CA THR A 179 -12.96 -22.26 -14.04
C THR A 179 -14.41 -22.38 -14.55
N LEU A 180 -14.97 -23.59 -14.62
CA LEU A 180 -16.27 -23.90 -15.24
C LEU A 180 -16.32 -23.58 -16.74
N PHE A 181 -15.41 -24.20 -17.50
CA PHE A 181 -15.39 -24.24 -18.96
C PHE A 181 -16.52 -25.12 -19.53
N THR A 182 -16.99 -26.11 -18.77
CA THR A 182 -18.10 -26.99 -19.11
C THR A 182 -19.36 -26.64 -18.32
N ASN A 183 -20.53 -27.06 -18.82
CA ASN A 183 -21.81 -26.87 -18.13
C ASN A 183 -21.81 -27.57 -16.75
N PRO A 184 -22.11 -26.85 -15.65
CA PRO A 184 -22.09 -27.40 -14.29
C PRO A 184 -22.95 -28.66 -14.11
N LYS A 185 -24.07 -28.76 -14.83
CA LYS A 185 -25.02 -29.88 -14.70
C LYS A 185 -24.52 -31.20 -15.30
N THR A 186 -23.53 -31.14 -16.20
CA THR A 186 -22.98 -32.31 -16.88
C THR A 186 -21.55 -32.61 -16.44
N LEU A 187 -21.06 -31.88 -15.43
CA LEU A 187 -19.69 -32.00 -14.95
C LEU A 187 -19.54 -33.29 -14.13
N ILE A 188 -18.53 -34.09 -14.45
CA ILE A 188 -18.26 -35.38 -13.80
C ILE A 188 -16.95 -35.40 -13.00
N ASP A 189 -16.13 -34.35 -13.11
CA ASP A 189 -14.90 -34.19 -12.35
C ASP A 189 -14.62 -32.70 -12.07
N ILE A 190 -13.76 -32.41 -11.12
CA ILE A 190 -13.33 -31.06 -10.78
C ILE A 190 -12.55 -30.48 -11.95
N GLU A 191 -13.00 -29.35 -12.47
CA GLU A 191 -12.26 -28.63 -13.51
C GLU A 191 -11.04 -27.89 -12.96
N PRO A 192 -9.97 -27.84 -13.76
CA PRO A 192 -8.80 -27.05 -13.43
C PRO A 192 -9.12 -25.56 -13.43
N MET A 193 -8.29 -24.77 -12.76
CA MET A 193 -8.31 -23.31 -12.89
C MET A 193 -7.31 -22.87 -13.98
N LYS A 194 -7.64 -21.79 -14.68
CA LYS A 194 -6.70 -21.04 -15.51
C LYS A 194 -6.53 -19.63 -14.96
N GLU A 195 -5.36 -19.04 -15.11
CA GLU A 195 -5.18 -17.60 -14.86
C GLU A 195 -5.96 -16.78 -15.90
N GLY A 196 -6.36 -15.56 -15.54
CA GLY A 196 -7.15 -14.69 -16.41
C GLY A 196 -8.67 -14.93 -16.32
N TYR A 197 -9.40 -14.36 -17.28
CA TYR A 197 -10.85 -14.47 -17.46
C TYR A 197 -11.22 -14.45 -18.95
N GLY A 198 -12.48 -14.74 -19.28
CA GLY A 198 -13.03 -14.64 -20.65
C GLY A 198 -13.41 -15.98 -21.29
N GLU A 199 -13.02 -17.11 -20.71
CA GLU A 199 -13.40 -18.45 -21.17
C GLU A 199 -14.36 -19.15 -20.19
N GLY A 200 -13.94 -19.27 -18.93
CA GLY A 200 -14.67 -19.99 -17.88
C GLY A 200 -15.91 -19.23 -17.40
N GLY A 201 -16.91 -19.97 -16.93
CA GLY A 201 -18.14 -19.40 -16.40
C GLY A 201 -17.98 -18.72 -15.05
N PHE A 202 -17.11 -19.25 -14.19
CA PHE A 202 -16.85 -18.69 -12.87
C PHE A 202 -15.45 -18.07 -12.82
N VAL A 203 -15.40 -16.80 -12.42
CA VAL A 203 -14.18 -16.01 -12.34
C VAL A 203 -14.00 -15.53 -10.91
N VAL A 204 -12.78 -15.62 -10.41
CA VAL A 204 -12.36 -15.03 -9.14
C VAL A 204 -11.45 -13.84 -9.42
N ILE A 205 -11.79 -12.70 -8.85
CA ILE A 205 -11.01 -11.46 -8.90
C ILE A 205 -10.46 -11.20 -7.51
N SER A 206 -9.16 -10.94 -7.39
CA SER A 206 -8.54 -10.46 -6.15
C SER A 206 -7.91 -9.10 -6.40
N ALA A 207 -8.21 -8.13 -5.54
CA ALA A 207 -7.69 -6.77 -5.66
C ALA A 207 -7.28 -6.25 -4.28
N GLN A 208 -6.21 -5.46 -4.23
CA GLN A 208 -5.59 -5.02 -3.00
C GLN A 208 -5.92 -3.56 -2.69
N LYS A 209 -6.38 -3.27 -1.46
CA LYS A 209 -6.53 -1.91 -0.95
C LYS A 209 -5.17 -1.23 -0.91
N GLU A 210 -5.09 0.04 -1.31
CA GLU A 210 -3.88 0.83 -1.16
C GLU A 210 -3.33 0.80 0.27
N ALA A 211 -2.02 1.03 0.42
CA ALA A 211 -1.45 1.14 1.75
C ALA A 211 -1.99 2.42 2.41
N SER A 212 -2.90 2.31 3.37
CA SER A 212 -3.26 3.43 4.24
C SER A 212 -2.15 3.66 5.27
N PHE A 213 -1.82 4.92 5.49
CA PHE A 213 -0.96 5.42 6.56
C PHE A 213 -1.71 6.52 7.31
N PRO A 214 -1.36 6.82 8.58
CA PRO A 214 -2.10 7.79 9.38
C PRO A 214 -2.17 9.16 8.68
N ASP A 215 -3.31 9.86 8.74
CA ASP A 215 -3.46 11.19 8.10
C ASP A 215 -2.50 12.24 8.68
N LYS A 216 -2.06 12.02 9.92
CA LYS A 216 -1.06 12.83 10.60
C LYS A 216 -0.04 11.97 11.33
N MET A 217 1.20 12.43 11.32
CA MET A 217 2.30 11.81 12.03
C MET A 217 3.33 12.87 12.44
N MET A 218 3.92 12.70 13.60
CA MET A 218 5.02 13.55 14.06
C MET A 218 6.03 12.71 14.83
N LEU A 219 7.30 12.81 14.44
CA LEU A 219 8.44 12.27 15.17
C LEU A 219 8.98 13.33 16.13
N ASP A 220 9.31 12.91 17.35
CA ASP A 220 10.06 13.74 18.29
C ASP A 220 11.56 13.67 17.97
N MET A 221 11.94 14.28 16.84
CA MET A 221 13.32 14.29 16.35
C MET A 221 14.08 15.51 16.87
N PRO A 222 15.29 15.34 17.44
CA PRO A 222 16.12 16.46 17.85
C PRO A 222 16.54 17.31 16.65
N ILE A 223 16.70 18.61 16.87
CA ILE A 223 17.27 19.53 15.88
C ILE A 223 18.76 19.72 16.13
N TYR A 224 19.53 19.81 15.05
CA TYR A 224 20.95 20.15 15.10
C TYR A 224 21.27 21.12 13.96
N LYS A 225 21.78 22.30 14.33
CA LYS A 225 22.18 23.33 13.39
C LYS A 225 23.55 22.99 12.82
N GLN A 226 23.69 22.97 11.50
CA GLN A 226 24.98 22.76 10.85
C GLN A 226 25.98 23.84 11.26
N THR A 227 27.23 23.46 11.46
CA THR A 227 28.30 24.37 11.89
C THR A 227 29.12 24.94 10.74
N THR A 228 28.89 24.44 9.52
CA THR A 228 29.53 24.94 8.29
C THR A 228 28.51 25.08 7.15
N PRO A 229 28.75 25.91 6.12
CA PRO A 229 27.79 26.09 5.02
C PRO A 229 27.53 24.83 4.17
N ILE A 230 28.41 23.84 4.23
CA ILE A 230 28.46 22.72 3.27
C ILE A 230 28.04 21.37 3.86
N THR A 231 27.51 21.37 5.08
CA THR A 231 27.25 20.17 5.89
C THR A 231 25.77 19.89 6.14
N CYS A 232 24.85 20.43 5.33
CA CYS A 232 23.41 20.18 5.49
C CYS A 232 23.02 18.70 5.47
N GLY A 233 23.62 17.89 4.58
CA GLY A 233 23.43 16.44 4.52
C GLY A 233 23.94 15.72 5.79
N PRO A 234 25.21 15.90 6.17
CA PRO A 234 25.77 15.40 7.42
C PRO A 234 24.96 15.77 8.67
N ALA A 235 24.57 17.04 8.82
CA ALA A 235 23.74 17.50 9.93
C ALA A 235 22.37 16.81 9.94
N SER A 236 21.74 16.65 8.77
CA SER A 236 20.49 15.91 8.61
C SER A 236 20.62 14.45 9.05
N LEU A 237 21.68 13.76 8.62
CA LEU A 237 21.94 12.38 9.04
C LEU A 237 22.28 12.28 10.53
N LEU A 238 22.96 13.28 11.10
CA LEU A 238 23.28 13.31 12.52
C LEU A 238 22.02 13.38 13.40
N MET A 239 21.01 14.16 12.99
CA MET A 239 19.69 14.19 13.65
C MET A 239 19.00 12.81 13.60
N VAL A 240 19.02 12.16 12.44
CA VAL A 240 18.46 10.80 12.25
C VAL A 240 19.21 9.75 13.08
N LEU A 241 20.53 9.84 13.15
CA LEU A 241 21.36 8.98 13.99
C LEU A 241 21.01 9.14 15.47
N LYS A 242 20.93 10.38 15.98
CA LYS A 242 20.53 10.65 17.36
C LYS A 242 19.14 10.10 17.68
N PHE A 243 18.20 10.24 16.76
CA PHE A 243 16.84 9.70 16.92
C PHE A 243 16.85 8.18 17.07
N PHE A 244 17.54 7.45 16.18
CA PHE A 244 17.59 5.98 16.24
C PHE A 244 18.57 5.44 17.29
N LYS A 245 19.58 6.22 17.66
CA LYS A 245 20.66 5.86 18.59
C LYS A 245 20.85 7.01 19.59
N PRO A 246 20.10 7.01 20.71
CA PRO A 246 20.13 8.10 21.69
C PRO A 246 21.51 8.45 22.26
N LYS A 247 22.47 7.52 22.20
CA LYS A 247 23.87 7.73 22.64
C LYS A 247 24.72 8.54 21.64
N THR A 248 24.28 8.77 20.41
CA THR A 248 25.00 9.61 19.44
C THR A 248 25.17 11.03 20.01
N LYS A 249 26.35 11.62 19.83
CA LYS A 249 26.63 13.00 20.23
C LYS A 249 26.24 13.95 19.10
N LEU A 250 25.53 15.02 19.42
CA LEU A 250 25.24 16.10 18.48
C LEU A 250 26.36 17.13 18.63
N SER A 251 27.40 17.02 17.80
CA SER A 251 28.63 17.79 17.95
C SER A 251 29.27 18.05 16.58
N ARG A 252 30.04 19.14 16.49
CA ARG A 252 30.76 19.54 15.29
C ARG A 252 31.68 18.43 14.78
N GLU A 253 32.32 17.69 15.68
CA GLU A 253 33.25 16.61 15.31
C GLU A 253 32.53 15.51 14.53
N GLU A 254 31.38 15.04 15.04
CA GLU A 254 30.55 14.03 14.37
C GLU A 254 30.00 14.53 13.02
N GLU A 255 29.58 15.79 12.96
CA GLU A 255 29.14 16.44 11.72
C GLU A 255 30.25 16.42 10.65
N ILE A 256 31.48 16.81 11.02
CA ILE A 256 32.62 16.84 10.10
C ILE A 256 33.06 15.42 9.70
N MET A 257 32.97 14.45 10.61
CA MET A 257 33.27 13.05 10.29
C MET A 257 32.26 12.46 9.29
N LEU A 258 30.97 12.77 9.46
CA LEU A 258 29.94 12.43 8.49
C LEU A 258 30.18 13.12 7.14
N TRP A 259 30.57 14.40 7.15
CA TRP A 259 30.92 15.14 5.95
C TRP A 259 32.09 14.49 5.21
N ARG A 260 33.19 14.18 5.91
CA ARG A 260 34.36 13.51 5.33
C ARG A 260 34.01 12.20 4.63
N GLU A 261 33.03 11.46 5.14
CA GLU A 261 32.59 10.20 4.56
C GLU A 261 31.56 10.34 3.43
N SER A 262 30.91 11.51 3.31
CA SER A 262 29.76 11.73 2.41
C SER A 262 30.01 12.80 1.34
N THR A 263 31.12 13.54 1.45
CA THR A 263 31.53 14.62 0.55
C THR A 263 32.13 14.11 -0.75
N LEU A 264 32.09 14.97 -1.76
CA LEU A 264 32.51 14.73 -3.14
C LEU A 264 33.95 15.14 -3.43
N GLY A 265 34.80 15.16 -2.41
CA GLY A 265 36.19 15.60 -2.55
C GLY A 265 36.28 17.09 -2.90
N MET A 266 36.56 17.40 -4.17
CA MET A 266 36.72 18.79 -4.67
C MET A 266 35.41 19.59 -4.76
N SER A 267 34.25 18.93 -4.72
CA SER A 267 32.97 19.61 -4.61
C SER A 267 32.52 19.61 -3.14
N PRO A 268 32.22 20.78 -2.56
CA PRO A 268 31.83 20.86 -1.14
C PRO A 268 30.50 20.18 -0.82
N GLY A 269 29.71 19.80 -1.83
CA GLY A 269 28.39 19.20 -1.67
C GLY A 269 28.40 17.75 -1.16
N THR A 270 27.27 17.34 -0.58
CA THR A 270 27.06 15.98 -0.07
C THR A 270 26.48 15.07 -1.15
N CYS A 271 27.07 13.89 -1.34
CA CYS A 271 26.55 12.84 -2.23
C CYS A 271 25.54 11.94 -1.52
N ARG A 272 24.45 11.59 -2.21
CA ARG A 272 23.43 10.66 -1.68
C ARG A 272 24.00 9.29 -1.34
N PHE A 273 24.87 8.73 -2.17
CA PHE A 273 25.49 7.42 -1.92
C PHE A 273 26.55 7.48 -0.83
N GLY A 274 27.30 8.58 -0.74
CA GLY A 274 28.22 8.84 0.36
C GLY A 274 27.48 8.95 1.70
N LEU A 275 26.40 9.73 1.73
CA LEU A 275 25.54 9.89 2.91
C LEU A 275 24.88 8.57 3.33
N ALA A 276 24.36 7.81 2.37
CA ALA A 276 23.78 6.49 2.64
C ALA A 276 24.84 5.51 3.19
N THR A 277 26.05 5.53 2.62
CA THR A 277 27.17 4.71 3.09
C THR A 277 27.58 5.09 4.52
N ALA A 278 27.63 6.37 4.86
CA ALA A 278 27.95 6.86 6.20
C ALA A 278 26.91 6.40 7.25
N ALA A 279 25.63 6.35 6.86
CA ALA A 279 24.55 5.83 7.70
C ALA A 279 24.67 4.31 7.91
N VAL A 280 24.94 3.55 6.85
CA VAL A 280 25.13 2.08 6.94
C VAL A 280 26.35 1.71 7.78
N LYS A 281 27.46 2.44 7.66
CA LYS A 281 28.64 2.27 8.54
C LYS A 281 28.30 2.43 10.02
N ARG A 282 27.28 3.23 10.34
CA ARG A 282 26.78 3.46 11.69
C ARG A 282 25.63 2.52 12.05
N GLY A 283 25.43 1.42 11.31
CA GLY A 283 24.49 0.34 11.64
C GLY A 283 23.02 0.65 11.37
N LEU A 284 22.72 1.58 10.46
CA LEU A 284 21.36 1.80 9.95
C LEU A 284 21.19 1.09 8.60
N LYS A 285 19.95 0.87 8.20
CA LYS A 285 19.62 0.45 6.83
C LYS A 285 19.12 1.65 6.03
N VAL A 286 19.50 1.70 4.75
CA VAL A 286 19.17 2.82 3.87
C VAL A 286 18.73 2.30 2.50
N SER A 287 17.66 2.89 1.96
CA SER A 287 17.34 2.82 0.54
C SER A 287 17.37 4.24 -0.05
N VAL A 288 17.84 4.34 -1.29
CA VAL A 288 17.89 5.61 -2.05
C VAL A 288 16.80 5.55 -3.11
N SER A 289 15.94 6.56 -3.18
CA SER A 289 14.95 6.70 -4.25
C SER A 289 15.23 7.96 -5.06
N SER A 290 15.15 7.85 -6.39
CA SER A 290 15.48 8.93 -7.33
C SER A 290 14.72 8.76 -8.63
N ASP A 291 14.27 9.88 -9.21
CA ASP A 291 13.69 9.93 -10.56
C ASP A 291 14.77 9.97 -11.67
N ARG A 292 16.03 10.18 -11.26
CA ARG A 292 17.23 10.11 -12.11
C ARG A 292 18.18 9.03 -11.58
N PRO A 293 18.18 7.82 -12.15
CA PRO A 293 18.99 6.72 -11.65
C PRO A 293 20.49 6.94 -11.95
N GLY A 294 21.35 6.20 -11.24
CA GLY A 294 22.79 6.23 -11.49
C GLY A 294 23.46 7.46 -10.89
N ILE A 295 24.32 8.11 -11.67
CA ILE A 295 25.01 9.34 -11.26
C ILE A 295 24.44 10.59 -11.97
N ALA A 296 23.33 10.42 -12.70
CA ALA A 296 22.76 11.48 -13.54
C ALA A 296 22.33 12.70 -12.73
N TYR A 297 21.92 12.49 -11.47
CA TYR A 297 21.58 13.57 -10.56
C TYR A 297 22.83 14.37 -10.15
N GLU A 298 23.87 13.69 -9.68
CA GLU A 298 25.12 14.31 -9.25
C GLU A 298 25.78 15.08 -10.41
N CYS A 299 25.78 14.51 -11.61
CA CYS A 299 26.23 15.18 -12.83
C CYS A 299 25.46 16.48 -13.12
N ALA A 300 24.14 16.49 -12.92
CA ALA A 300 23.32 17.69 -13.11
C ALA A 300 23.58 18.75 -12.03
N ALA A 301 23.89 18.35 -10.80
CA ALA A 301 24.23 19.25 -9.71
C ALA A 301 25.52 20.02 -10.01
N VAL A 302 26.53 19.35 -10.60
CA VAL A 302 27.85 19.93 -10.91
C VAL A 302 27.97 20.48 -12.34
N SER A 303 26.85 20.71 -13.02
CA SER A 303 26.81 21.13 -14.43
C SER A 303 27.57 22.42 -14.75
N GLY A 304 27.84 23.26 -13.75
CA GLY A 304 28.56 24.55 -13.90
C GLY A 304 30.10 24.46 -13.87
N LEU A 305 30.68 23.29 -13.55
CA LEU A 305 32.15 23.13 -13.45
C LEU A 305 32.84 22.94 -14.80
N ARG A 306 34.19 23.03 -14.83
CA ARG A 306 34.99 22.79 -16.04
C ARG A 306 34.95 21.32 -16.45
N THR A 307 35.20 21.03 -17.73
CA THR A 307 35.10 19.67 -18.30
C THR A 307 36.01 18.65 -17.61
N THR A 308 37.24 19.04 -17.26
CA THR A 308 38.20 18.16 -16.57
C THR A 308 37.76 17.82 -15.14
N GLU A 309 37.21 18.79 -14.41
CA GLU A 309 36.65 18.60 -13.05
C GLU A 309 35.43 17.68 -13.08
N LYS A 310 34.56 17.84 -14.09
CA LYS A 310 33.39 16.99 -14.30
C LYS A 310 33.78 15.53 -14.54
N ALA A 311 34.78 15.27 -15.37
CA ALA A 311 35.24 13.91 -15.66
C ALA A 311 35.78 13.22 -14.38
N MET A 312 36.59 13.93 -13.59
CA MET A 312 37.07 13.41 -12.30
C MET A 312 35.93 13.15 -11.31
N LEU A 313 34.99 14.09 -11.18
CA LEU A 313 33.83 13.94 -10.30
C LEU A 313 32.92 12.77 -10.71
N GLN A 314 32.74 12.55 -12.01
CA GLN A 314 31.98 11.41 -12.52
C GLN A 314 32.58 10.08 -12.07
N VAL A 315 33.90 9.93 -12.15
CA VAL A 315 34.61 8.73 -11.67
C VAL A 315 34.39 8.56 -10.16
N LEU A 316 34.51 9.63 -9.38
CA LEU A 316 34.25 9.60 -7.94
C LEU A 316 32.80 9.22 -7.60
N PHE A 317 31.82 9.73 -8.35
CA PHE A 317 30.40 9.39 -8.13
C PHE A 317 30.12 7.91 -8.43
N GLN A 318 30.73 7.37 -9.50
CA GLN A 318 30.59 5.95 -9.82
C GLN A 318 31.21 5.07 -8.75
N ASP A 319 32.42 5.39 -8.28
CA ASP A 319 33.07 4.65 -7.19
C ASP A 319 32.22 4.66 -5.90
N MET A 320 31.66 5.81 -5.51
CA MET A 320 30.76 5.88 -4.36
C MET A 320 29.51 5.03 -4.54
N LYS A 321 28.90 5.05 -5.73
CA LYS A 321 27.74 4.21 -6.02
C LYS A 321 28.11 2.72 -5.93
N HIS A 322 29.22 2.30 -6.52
CA HIS A 322 29.68 0.91 -6.44
C HIS A 322 29.90 0.47 -4.98
N LYS A 323 30.56 1.30 -4.18
CA LYS A 323 30.76 1.05 -2.74
C LYS A 323 29.45 0.98 -1.97
N ALA A 324 28.44 1.77 -2.35
CA ALA A 324 27.12 1.73 -1.74
C ALA A 324 26.38 0.42 -2.08
N ILE A 325 26.45 -0.04 -3.33
CA ILE A 325 25.85 -1.31 -3.77
C ILE A 325 26.49 -2.50 -3.04
N GLN A 326 27.82 -2.50 -2.89
CA GLN A 326 28.55 -3.52 -2.11
C GLN A 326 28.13 -3.57 -0.63
N LYS A 327 27.52 -2.50 -0.11
CA LYS A 327 26.97 -2.39 1.23
C LYS A 327 25.46 -2.66 1.27
N GLU A 328 24.91 -3.29 0.24
CA GLU A 328 23.49 -3.64 0.10
C GLU A 328 22.54 -2.43 0.13
N ILE A 329 23.03 -1.23 -0.24
CA ILE A 329 22.17 -0.06 -0.38
C ILE A 329 21.37 -0.20 -1.68
N ILE A 330 20.05 -0.26 -1.55
CA ILE A 330 19.13 -0.41 -2.67
C ILE A 330 18.84 0.96 -3.28
N GLU A 331 19.11 1.11 -4.57
CA GLU A 331 18.63 2.24 -5.38
C GLU A 331 17.31 1.85 -6.06
N LYS A 332 16.27 2.65 -5.85
CA LYS A 332 14.97 2.53 -6.53
C LYS A 332 14.82 3.67 -7.53
N ASN A 333 14.53 3.31 -8.77
CA ASN A 333 14.17 4.27 -9.81
C ASN A 333 12.65 4.49 -9.75
N GLU A 334 12.23 5.55 -9.06
CA GLU A 334 10.82 5.88 -8.84
C GLU A 334 10.65 7.40 -8.67
N ASP A 335 9.47 7.93 -9.03
CA ASP A 335 9.19 9.35 -8.77
C ASP A 335 9.06 9.61 -7.26
N VAL A 336 9.77 10.61 -6.78
CA VAL A 336 9.72 11.01 -5.37
C VAL A 336 8.53 11.96 -5.19
N THR A 337 7.43 11.43 -4.66
CA THR A 337 6.20 12.18 -4.36
C THR A 337 6.05 12.42 -2.86
N VAL A 338 5.22 13.39 -2.48
CA VAL A 338 4.89 13.62 -1.05
C VAL A 338 4.26 12.37 -0.43
N ASP A 339 3.41 11.65 -1.15
CA ASP A 339 2.78 10.43 -0.66
C ASP A 339 3.79 9.30 -0.43
N LEU A 340 4.81 9.18 -1.29
CA LEU A 340 5.93 8.27 -1.06
C LEU A 340 6.63 8.60 0.26
N LEU A 341 6.94 9.88 0.50
CA LEU A 341 7.58 10.34 1.73
C LEU A 341 6.72 10.06 2.98
N LYS A 342 5.42 10.38 2.92
CA LYS A 342 4.45 10.12 4.01
C LYS A 342 4.35 8.63 4.32
N SER A 343 4.27 7.78 3.29
CA SER A 343 4.16 6.33 3.42
C SER A 343 5.39 5.71 4.08
N HIS A 344 6.60 6.22 3.77
CA HIS A 344 7.85 5.76 4.36
C HIS A 344 7.98 6.26 5.80
N LEU A 345 7.66 7.52 6.07
CA LEU A 345 7.69 8.06 7.42
C LEU A 345 6.73 7.29 8.35
N ALA A 346 5.52 6.95 7.86
CA ALA A 346 4.55 6.12 8.57
C ALA A 346 5.08 4.75 9.02
N GLN A 347 6.08 4.23 8.29
CA GLN A 347 6.76 2.97 8.59
C GLN A 347 8.01 3.17 9.46
N CYS A 348 8.27 4.39 9.94
CA CYS A 348 9.50 4.82 10.60
C CYS A 348 10.75 4.68 9.70
N HIS A 349 10.57 4.85 8.38
CA HIS A 349 11.69 5.03 7.44
C HIS A 349 11.86 6.53 7.22
N ILE A 350 12.80 7.14 7.92
CA ILE A 350 12.95 8.59 8.04
C ILE A 350 13.49 9.16 6.73
N PRO A 351 12.75 10.04 6.05
CA PRO A 351 13.20 10.65 4.81
C PRO A 351 14.21 11.79 5.08
N ILE A 352 15.43 11.63 4.59
CA ILE A 352 16.38 12.74 4.38
C ILE A 352 16.20 13.18 2.93
N VAL A 353 15.58 14.33 2.75
CA VAL A 353 15.02 14.80 1.48
C VAL A 353 15.88 15.90 0.91
N LEU A 354 16.15 15.83 -0.39
CA LEU A 354 16.78 16.91 -1.10
C LEU A 354 15.74 17.86 -1.68
N ILE A 355 15.89 19.15 -1.38
CA ILE A 355 15.01 20.22 -1.81
C ILE A 355 15.81 21.32 -2.50
N ASN A 356 15.11 22.22 -3.17
CA ASN A 356 15.66 23.52 -3.52
C ASN A 356 15.58 24.45 -2.29
N ALA A 357 16.68 25.11 -1.95
CA ALA A 357 16.76 26.05 -0.82
C ALA A 357 15.71 27.18 -0.88
N LYS A 358 15.14 27.49 -2.05
CA LYS A 358 13.98 28.39 -2.25
C LYS A 358 12.75 28.02 -1.42
N LEU A 359 12.67 26.79 -0.92
CA LEU A 359 11.61 26.39 0.00
C LEU A 359 11.66 27.17 1.31
N ILE A 360 12.87 27.43 1.81
CA ILE A 360 13.17 27.89 3.17
C ILE A 360 13.94 29.22 3.23
N SER A 361 14.59 29.61 2.13
CA SER A 361 15.41 30.81 1.95
C SER A 361 15.19 31.37 0.54
N ASN A 362 15.94 32.40 0.14
CA ASN A 362 15.90 32.93 -1.24
C ASN A 362 16.95 32.30 -2.16
N ASP A 363 17.77 31.37 -1.65
CA ASP A 363 18.89 30.80 -2.38
C ASP A 363 18.44 29.71 -3.35
N ASN A 364 19.11 29.61 -4.50
CA ASN A 364 18.80 28.62 -5.53
C ASN A 364 19.85 27.49 -5.55
N GLU A 365 19.88 26.73 -4.47
CA GLU A 365 20.90 25.70 -4.24
C GLU A 365 20.28 24.39 -3.75
N PRO A 366 20.94 23.24 -3.97
CA PRO A 366 20.48 21.97 -3.41
C PRO A 366 20.69 21.96 -1.89
N HIS A 367 19.65 21.61 -1.14
CA HIS A 367 19.70 21.60 0.32
C HIS A 367 19.07 20.34 0.90
N TRP A 368 19.74 19.69 1.85
CA TRP A 368 19.23 18.48 2.51
C TRP A 368 18.49 18.87 3.79
N VAL A 369 17.29 18.31 3.95
CA VAL A 369 16.45 18.48 5.15
C VAL A 369 15.93 17.13 5.62
N VAL A 370 15.48 17.03 6.87
CA VAL A 370 14.83 15.82 7.38
C VAL A 370 13.34 16.04 7.50
N MET A 371 12.53 15.17 6.90
CA MET A 371 11.08 15.17 7.11
C MET A 371 10.77 14.45 8.43
N THR A 372 10.17 15.18 9.37
CA THR A 372 9.91 14.71 10.73
C THR A 372 8.43 14.49 11.02
N GLY A 373 7.54 15.02 10.18
CA GLY A 373 6.11 14.81 10.34
C GLY A 373 5.30 15.29 9.14
N TYR A 374 4.01 15.03 9.20
CA TYR A 374 3.01 15.58 8.28
C TYR A 374 1.63 15.58 8.93
N ASP A 375 0.74 16.38 8.36
CA ASP A 375 -0.71 16.23 8.46
C ASP A 375 -1.32 16.32 7.05
N THR A 376 -2.64 16.54 6.97
CA THR A 376 -3.36 16.70 5.70
C THR A 376 -2.82 17.87 4.88
N ASP A 377 -2.45 18.98 5.52
CA ASP A 377 -2.16 20.26 4.88
C ASP A 377 -0.67 20.62 4.86
N PHE A 378 0.12 20.07 5.80
CA PHE A 378 1.50 20.47 6.06
C PHE A 378 2.47 19.29 6.14
N ILE A 379 3.72 19.58 5.77
CA ILE A 379 4.91 18.77 6.02
C ILE A 379 5.73 19.50 7.08
N PHE A 380 6.25 18.74 8.05
CA PHE A 380 7.13 19.24 9.09
C PHE A 380 8.55 18.77 8.81
N ILE A 381 9.48 19.72 8.79
CA ILE A 381 10.89 19.47 8.50
C ILE A 381 11.80 20.01 9.59
N ASN A 382 12.87 19.28 9.88
CA ASN A 382 14.03 19.81 10.58
C ASN A 382 15.03 20.27 9.52
N ASP A 383 15.30 21.57 9.52
CA ASP A 383 16.23 22.23 8.63
C ASP A 383 17.57 22.45 9.35
N PRO A 384 18.70 21.95 8.83
CA PRO A 384 20.03 22.21 9.37
C PRO A 384 20.42 23.70 9.49
N LEU A 385 19.74 24.61 8.79
CA LEU A 385 19.95 26.07 8.90
C LEU A 385 19.07 26.75 9.95
N ALA A 386 18.18 26.02 10.63
CA ALA A 386 17.30 26.59 11.63
C ALA A 386 18.07 27.17 12.84
N GLU A 387 17.52 28.22 13.44
CA GLU A 387 18.05 28.82 14.66
C GLU A 387 17.94 27.87 15.87
N GLU A 388 18.81 28.04 16.87
CA GLU A 388 18.79 27.25 18.09
C GLU A 388 17.48 27.50 18.86
N GLY A 389 16.76 26.44 19.24
CA GLY A 389 15.46 26.57 19.92
C GLY A 389 14.34 25.61 19.50
N ASN A 390 14.64 24.50 18.80
CA ASN A 390 13.65 23.47 18.44
C ASN A 390 12.52 23.93 17.48
N VAL A 391 12.76 24.94 16.64
CA VAL A 391 11.75 25.41 15.68
C VAL A 391 11.74 24.53 14.43
N ARG A 392 10.94 23.45 14.46
CA ARG A 392 10.64 22.66 13.26
C ARG A 392 9.87 23.55 12.27
N LYS A 393 10.24 23.52 10.99
CA LYS A 393 9.54 24.32 9.97
C LYS A 393 8.28 23.59 9.52
N LYS A 394 7.15 24.30 9.54
CA LYS A 394 5.86 23.87 9.01
C LYS A 394 5.69 24.40 7.59
N VAL A 395 5.51 23.51 6.61
CA VAL A 395 5.51 23.84 5.18
C VAL A 395 4.23 23.29 4.53
N PRO A 396 3.41 24.11 3.84
CA PRO A 396 2.24 23.60 3.12
C PRO A 396 2.62 22.52 2.10
N VAL A 397 1.85 21.43 2.01
CA VAL A 397 2.12 20.29 1.10
C VAL A 397 2.37 20.75 -0.33
N LYS A 398 1.54 21.65 -0.87
CA LYS A 398 1.69 22.21 -2.22
C LYS A 398 3.02 22.96 -2.40
N LYS A 399 3.45 23.72 -1.39
CA LYS A 399 4.72 24.46 -1.41
C LYS A 399 5.90 23.50 -1.35
N PHE A 400 5.82 22.48 -0.49
CA PHE A 400 6.85 21.44 -0.38
C PHE A 400 7.01 20.69 -1.71
N GLN A 401 5.90 20.25 -2.32
CA GLN A 401 5.90 19.56 -3.61
C GLN A 401 6.51 20.40 -4.74
N LYS A 402 6.24 21.72 -4.77
CA LYS A 402 6.80 22.64 -5.77
C LYS A 402 8.33 22.72 -5.73
N TRP A 403 8.92 22.63 -4.54
CA TRP A 403 10.37 22.80 -4.33
C TRP A 403 11.08 21.50 -3.94
N LEU A 404 10.41 20.36 -4.11
CA LEU A 404 10.99 19.03 -3.91
C LEU A 404 11.98 18.74 -5.05
N GLY A 405 13.20 18.36 -4.68
CA GLY A 405 14.31 18.17 -5.63
C GLY A 405 14.99 19.47 -6.06
N TYR A 406 15.93 19.35 -6.98
CA TYR A 406 16.73 20.47 -7.50
C TYR A 406 17.08 20.24 -8.98
N LYS A 407 17.07 21.30 -9.80
CA LYS A 407 17.27 21.26 -11.27
C LYS A 407 16.45 20.15 -11.98
N GLY A 408 15.21 19.94 -11.52
CA GLY A 408 14.27 19.00 -12.10
C GLY A 408 14.59 17.52 -11.83
N GLY A 409 15.45 17.20 -10.87
CA GLY A 409 15.63 15.85 -10.35
C GLY A 409 15.30 15.80 -8.87
N LYS A 410 14.70 14.71 -8.41
CA LYS A 410 14.31 14.49 -7.02
C LYS A 410 15.08 13.31 -6.45
N CYS A 411 15.50 13.45 -5.20
CA CYS A 411 16.23 12.40 -4.50
C CYS A 411 15.91 12.41 -3.00
N VAL A 412 15.81 11.21 -2.43
CA VAL A 412 15.58 11.00 -1.00
C VAL A 412 16.34 9.76 -0.52
N LEU A 413 16.85 9.83 0.70
CA LEU A 413 17.30 8.66 1.46
C LEU A 413 16.21 8.30 2.46
N PHE A 414 15.78 7.03 2.46
CA PHE A 414 14.94 6.49 3.52
C PHE A 414 15.81 5.71 4.49
N VAL A 415 15.96 6.23 5.70
CA VAL A 415 16.84 5.67 6.72
C VAL A 415 16.00 4.99 7.80
N HIS A 416 16.34 3.76 8.16
CA HIS A 416 15.66 3.05 9.25
C HIS A 416 16.61 2.21 10.10
N ASN A 417 16.22 1.95 11.34
CA ASN A 417 16.97 1.07 12.23
C ASN A 417 16.28 -0.30 12.32
N PRO A 418 16.91 -1.40 11.87
CA PRO A 418 16.32 -2.74 11.91
C PRO A 418 16.03 -3.23 13.34
N CYS A 419 16.75 -2.72 14.35
CA CYS A 419 16.61 -3.16 15.74
C CYS A 419 15.49 -2.44 16.52
N ASN A 420 14.92 -1.34 16.01
CA ASN A 420 13.99 -0.48 16.73
C ASN A 420 12.53 -0.57 16.22
N GLN A 421 12.01 -1.78 15.97
CA GLN A 421 10.60 -1.97 15.60
C GLN A 421 9.61 -1.45 16.68
N GLN A 422 10.07 -1.24 17.92
CA GLN A 422 9.29 -0.75 19.07
C GLN A 422 8.86 0.74 19.00
N ILE A 423 9.51 1.59 18.17
CA ILE A 423 9.10 3.01 18.02
C ILE A 423 7.66 3.12 17.45
N LYS A 424 7.21 2.09 16.71
CA LYS A 424 5.84 1.98 16.17
C LYS A 424 4.74 2.00 17.24
N GLN A 425 5.02 1.50 18.45
CA GLN A 425 4.01 1.41 19.52
C GLN A 425 3.98 2.66 20.42
N SER A 426 5.14 3.28 20.71
CA SER A 426 5.21 4.41 21.63
C SER A 426 4.78 5.75 21.02
N GLN A 427 4.90 5.93 19.70
CA GLN A 427 4.53 7.19 19.04
C GLN A 427 3.12 7.22 18.44
N LYS A 428 2.47 6.06 18.23
CA LYS A 428 1.02 6.00 17.95
C LYS A 428 0.18 6.59 19.09
N LEU A 429 0.70 6.58 20.32
CA LEU A 429 -0.01 7.03 21.53
C LEU A 429 0.12 8.54 21.83
N LYS A 430 1.01 9.27 21.14
CA LYS A 430 1.18 10.73 21.33
C LYS A 430 0.33 11.58 20.37
N GLY A 431 -0.76 11.03 19.85
CA GLY A 431 -1.79 11.78 19.11
C GLY A 431 -2.67 12.70 19.98
N LYS A 432 -2.25 13.06 21.20
CA LYS A 432 -2.97 14.01 22.06
C LYS A 432 -2.38 15.42 21.88
N LYS A 433 -3.19 16.28 21.25
CA LYS A 433 -3.11 17.75 21.14
C LYS A 433 -1.70 18.30 20.82
N PHE A 434 -1.47 18.56 19.53
CA PHE A 434 -0.51 19.56 19.08
C PHE A 434 -1.17 20.93 19.03
#